data_AF-A0A660LUU8-F1
#
_entry.id   AF-A0A660LUU8-F1
#
_cell.length_a   1.000
_cell.length_b   1.000
_cell.length_c   1.000
_cell.angle_alpha   90.00
_cell.angle_beta   90.00
_cell.angle_gamma   90.00
#
_symmetry.space_group_name_H-M   'P 1'
#
loop_
_entity.id
_entity.type
_entity.pdbx_description
1 polymer ?
#
loop_
_entity_poly.entity_id
_entity_poly.type
_entity_poly.pdbx_seq_one_letter_code
_entity_poly.pdbx_strand_id
1 'polypeptide(L)'
;MNLSPELYLKFAKDIEPEIFENKTPKFHLEIIRFIDSEGQYKAIAVFRGAGKTTLLNKIYVLSRLYFATEPFIMIVSANEDKATAFLEAIKGSIDKAAAKGYAIARGKAWNKGFIEVIVNQGMKDEGGKSIEKKCYVLSLSAGQDPRGMNIDNMRPTLLIIDDLESKVGRYPIDSNANRQKLRSWFYADLLPTLHPTRGKAVILGTILHEDSILNNIVNNTEEMDAKQNWTYIKIPIIRNGTSSWPSRFSMDKIKKIQNILVSKGLANEFYQEYMCAAIDPQKAIF
;
A
#
# COMPACT_ATOMS: atom_id res chain seq x y z
N MET A 1 -10.74 3.18 -18.42
CA MET A 1 -11.87 3.79 -17.67
C MET A 1 -11.26 4.73 -16.64
N ASN A 2 -11.61 6.01 -16.67
CA ASN A 2 -11.12 6.97 -15.66
C ASN A 2 -12.05 6.89 -14.44
N LEU A 3 -11.71 6.05 -13.49
CA LEU A 3 -12.45 5.89 -12.26
C LEU A 3 -12.07 7.02 -11.29
N SER A 4 -13.07 7.67 -10.70
CA SER A 4 -12.78 8.69 -9.69
C SER A 4 -12.44 8.04 -8.35
N PRO A 5 -11.50 8.62 -7.58
CA PRO A 5 -11.21 8.16 -6.22
C PRO A 5 -12.44 8.10 -5.31
N GLU A 6 -13.39 9.00 -5.52
CA GLU A 6 -14.67 9.03 -4.80
C GLU A 6 -15.50 7.78 -5.07
N LEU A 7 -15.44 7.22 -6.28
CA LEU A 7 -16.12 5.98 -6.62
C LEU A 7 -15.54 4.79 -5.85
N TYR A 8 -14.22 4.71 -5.67
CA TYR A 8 -13.59 3.63 -4.88
C TYR A 8 -14.09 3.66 -3.44
N LEU A 9 -14.12 4.84 -2.82
CA LEU A 9 -14.58 5.00 -1.45
C LEU A 9 -16.08 4.71 -1.31
N LYS A 10 -16.90 5.15 -2.26
CA LYS A 10 -18.35 4.86 -2.27
C LYS A 10 -18.61 3.36 -2.42
N PHE A 11 -17.91 2.71 -3.34
CA PHE A 11 -18.02 1.28 -3.57
C PHE A 11 -17.62 0.48 -2.33
N ALA A 12 -16.46 0.77 -1.74
CA ALA A 12 -16.03 0.10 -0.52
C ALA A 12 -16.96 0.40 0.67
N LYS A 13 -17.51 1.61 0.78
CA LYS A 13 -18.48 1.97 1.83
C LYS A 13 -19.80 1.23 1.69
N ASP A 14 -20.24 0.96 0.45
CA ASP A 14 -21.39 0.09 0.25
C ASP A 14 -21.09 -1.30 0.80
N ILE A 15 -19.96 -1.91 0.42
CA ILE A 15 -19.61 -3.29 0.76
C ILE A 15 -19.31 -3.47 2.24
N GLU A 16 -18.54 -2.56 2.82
CA GLU A 16 -18.05 -2.61 4.19
C GLU A 16 -18.20 -1.22 4.87
N PRO A 17 -19.43 -0.80 5.22
CA PRO A 17 -19.62 0.48 5.90
C PRO A 17 -18.88 0.58 7.24
N GLU A 18 -18.62 -0.56 7.89
CA GLU A 18 -17.96 -0.66 9.19
C GLU A 18 -16.51 -0.17 9.20
N ILE A 19 -15.78 -0.21 8.06
CA ILE A 19 -14.40 0.30 8.00
C ILE A 19 -14.35 1.84 7.96
N PHE A 20 -15.50 2.51 7.85
CA PHE A 20 -15.64 3.97 7.79
C PHE A 20 -16.13 4.58 9.11
N GLU A 21 -15.53 4.17 10.23
CA GLU A 21 -15.87 4.66 11.58
C GLU A 21 -15.72 6.18 11.75
N ASN A 22 -14.83 6.80 10.98
CA ASN A 22 -14.49 8.22 11.08
C ASN A 22 -14.71 8.88 9.72
N LYS A 23 -14.96 10.19 9.72
CA LYS A 23 -15.08 10.96 8.48
C LYS A 23 -13.82 10.75 7.62
N THR A 24 -14.02 10.34 6.38
CA THR A 24 -12.91 10.12 5.43
C THR A 24 -12.09 11.39 5.27
N PRO A 25 -10.78 11.36 5.52
CA PRO A 25 -9.93 12.54 5.41
C PRO A 25 -9.62 12.84 3.94
N LYS A 26 -9.37 14.11 3.63
CA LYS A 26 -9.06 14.55 2.26
C LYS A 26 -7.82 13.85 1.68
N PHE A 27 -6.84 13.52 2.52
CA PHE A 27 -5.62 12.89 2.06
C PHE A 27 -5.81 11.44 1.55
N HIS A 28 -6.91 10.76 1.89
CA HIS A 28 -7.21 9.45 1.27
C HIS A 28 -7.47 9.60 -0.23
N LEU A 29 -8.20 10.63 -0.63
CA LEU A 29 -8.42 10.97 -2.04
C LEU A 29 -7.11 11.43 -2.70
N GLU A 30 -6.30 12.23 -2.01
CA GLU A 30 -4.96 12.65 -2.46
C GLU A 30 -4.07 11.44 -2.78
N ILE A 31 -4.01 10.45 -1.87
CA ILE A 31 -3.25 9.21 -2.06
C ILE A 31 -3.73 8.45 -3.29
N ILE A 32 -5.05 8.22 -3.43
CA ILE A 32 -5.58 7.47 -4.56
C ILE A 32 -5.28 8.19 -5.88
N ARG A 33 -5.49 9.52 -5.94
CA ARG A 33 -5.16 10.32 -7.13
C ARG A 33 -3.69 10.26 -7.48
N PHE A 34 -2.83 10.33 -6.47
CA PHE A 34 -1.39 10.25 -6.65
C PHE A 34 -0.95 8.88 -7.18
N ILE A 35 -1.55 7.80 -6.66
CA ILE A 35 -1.31 6.44 -7.17
C ILE A 35 -1.79 6.33 -8.61
N ASP A 36 -3.00 6.78 -8.92
CA ASP A 36 -3.59 6.67 -10.26
C ASP A 36 -2.95 7.61 -11.30
N SER A 37 -2.20 8.64 -10.87
CA SER A 37 -1.49 9.54 -11.77
C SER A 37 -0.42 8.84 -12.61
N GLU A 38 0.10 9.54 -13.62
CA GLU A 38 1.22 9.06 -14.44
C GLU A 38 2.47 8.78 -13.62
N GLY A 39 3.32 7.88 -14.13
CA GLY A 39 4.53 7.42 -13.47
C GLY A 39 4.40 5.99 -12.92
N GLN A 40 5.44 5.21 -13.15
CA GLN A 40 5.51 3.80 -12.76
C GLN A 40 5.80 3.61 -11.26
N TYR A 41 6.58 4.50 -10.65
CA TYR A 41 7.09 4.34 -9.29
C TYR A 41 6.52 5.42 -8.35
N LYS A 42 5.86 4.97 -7.27
CA LYS A 42 5.11 5.82 -6.32
C LYS A 42 5.48 5.51 -4.89
N ALA A 43 5.94 6.51 -4.14
CA ALA A 43 6.25 6.36 -2.72
C ALA A 43 5.36 7.24 -1.82
N ILE A 44 4.87 6.67 -0.73
CA ILE A 44 3.92 7.32 0.17
C ILE A 44 4.42 7.13 1.60
N ALA A 45 5.04 8.18 2.16
CA ALA A 45 5.29 8.21 3.60
C ALA A 45 4.05 8.79 4.28
N VAL A 46 3.42 8.04 5.18
CA VAL A 46 2.18 8.43 5.83
C VAL A 46 2.17 8.03 7.30
N PHE A 47 1.64 8.90 8.16
CA PHE A 47 1.63 8.70 9.60
C PHE A 47 0.93 7.41 10.05
N ARG A 48 1.39 6.85 11.17
CA ARG A 48 0.82 5.67 11.81
C ARG A 48 -0.62 5.91 12.24
N GLY A 49 -1.51 5.00 11.86
CA GLY A 49 -2.95 5.12 12.12
C GLY A 49 -3.72 5.90 11.06
N ALA A 50 -3.09 6.29 9.96
CA ALA A 50 -3.76 6.93 8.81
C ALA A 50 -4.70 5.98 8.02
N GLY A 51 -4.79 4.71 8.38
CA GLY A 51 -5.63 3.72 7.68
C GLY A 51 -5.05 3.27 6.34
N LYS A 52 -3.73 3.34 6.16
CA LYS A 52 -3.03 3.06 4.89
C LYS A 52 -3.31 1.66 4.33
N THR A 53 -3.22 0.63 5.17
CA THR A 53 -3.52 -0.76 4.80
C THR A 53 -4.99 -0.94 4.41
N THR A 54 -5.91 -0.32 5.14
CA THR A 54 -7.34 -0.33 4.79
C THR A 54 -7.59 0.36 3.45
N LEU A 55 -6.97 1.53 3.23
CA LEU A 55 -7.13 2.29 1.99
C LEU A 55 -6.59 1.54 0.77
N LEU A 56 -5.38 0.97 0.86
CA LEU A 56 -4.74 0.36 -0.30
C LEU A 56 -5.06 -1.13 -0.44
N ASN A 57 -4.85 -1.92 0.62
CA ASN A 57 -5.04 -3.36 0.52
C ASN A 57 -6.51 -3.76 0.51
N LYS A 58 -7.44 -2.97 1.07
CA LYS A 58 -8.88 -3.26 0.96
C LYS A 58 -9.57 -2.41 -0.10
N ILE A 59 -9.71 -1.10 0.14
CA ILE A 59 -10.54 -0.22 -0.70
C ILE A 59 -10.03 -0.16 -2.14
N TYR A 60 -8.75 0.16 -2.31
CA TYR A 60 -8.14 0.31 -3.63
C TYR A 60 -8.09 -1.04 -4.36
N VAL A 61 -7.51 -2.09 -3.77
CA VAL A 61 -7.46 -3.43 -4.40
C VAL A 61 -8.84 -3.93 -4.81
N LEU A 62 -9.83 -3.91 -3.91
CA LEU A 62 -11.19 -4.38 -4.22
C LEU A 62 -11.80 -3.62 -5.40
N SER A 63 -11.62 -2.29 -5.44
CA SER A 63 -12.09 -1.46 -6.54
C SER A 63 -11.36 -1.81 -7.85
N ARG A 64 -10.03 -1.94 -7.80
CA ARG A 64 -9.20 -2.26 -8.96
C ARG A 64 -9.55 -3.61 -9.57
N LEU A 65 -9.87 -4.59 -8.73
CA LEU A 65 -10.38 -5.90 -9.12
C LEU A 65 -11.77 -5.79 -9.74
N TYR A 66 -12.74 -5.22 -9.02
CA TYR A 66 -14.13 -5.16 -9.48
C TYR A 66 -14.30 -4.42 -10.82
N PHE A 67 -13.59 -3.31 -11.01
CA PHE A 67 -13.62 -2.58 -12.28
C PHE A 67 -12.69 -3.19 -13.36
N ALA A 68 -12.06 -4.34 -13.07
CA ALA A 68 -11.13 -5.04 -13.94
C ALA A 68 -10.03 -4.14 -14.53
N THR A 69 -9.57 -3.18 -13.73
CA THR A 69 -8.53 -2.23 -14.10
C THR A 69 -7.12 -2.70 -13.75
N GLU A 70 -7.03 -3.73 -12.91
CA GLU A 70 -5.76 -4.29 -12.46
C GLU A 70 -5.80 -5.82 -12.51
N PRO A 71 -5.28 -6.42 -13.59
CA PRO A 71 -5.42 -7.85 -13.82
C PRO A 71 -4.46 -8.69 -12.97
N PHE A 72 -3.33 -8.14 -12.48
CA PHE A 72 -2.43 -8.87 -11.58
C PHE A 72 -1.80 -7.96 -10.52
N ILE A 73 -2.22 -8.15 -9.27
CA ILE A 73 -1.75 -7.43 -8.09
C ILE A 73 -0.84 -8.35 -7.26
N MET A 74 0.33 -7.86 -6.88
CA MET A 74 1.12 -8.45 -5.80
C MET A 74 1.13 -7.52 -4.58
N ILE A 75 0.84 -8.10 -3.42
CA ILE A 75 0.87 -7.42 -2.13
C ILE A 75 2.11 -7.90 -1.39
N VAL A 76 2.99 -6.97 -1.06
CA VAL A 76 4.29 -7.24 -0.46
C VAL A 76 4.33 -6.62 0.93
N SER A 77 4.82 -7.37 1.93
CA SER A 77 5.04 -6.86 3.29
C SER A 77 6.32 -7.42 3.90
N ALA A 78 6.76 -6.85 5.04
CA ALA A 78 7.95 -7.32 5.76
C ALA A 78 7.87 -8.78 6.26
N ASN A 79 6.65 -9.30 6.51
CA ASN A 79 6.42 -10.62 7.09
C ASN A 79 5.27 -11.35 6.37
N GLU A 80 5.42 -12.67 6.20
CA GLU A 80 4.44 -13.59 5.61
C GLU A 80 3.08 -13.54 6.32
N ASP A 81 3.06 -13.50 7.65
CA ASP A 81 1.80 -13.48 8.41
C ASP A 81 0.99 -12.21 8.08
N LYS A 82 1.67 -11.07 7.96
CA LYS A 82 1.03 -9.81 7.55
C LYS A 82 0.53 -9.88 6.10
N ALA A 83 1.38 -10.36 5.19
CA ALA A 83 1.04 -10.45 3.77
C ALA A 83 -0.18 -11.38 3.55
N THR A 84 -0.21 -12.52 4.26
CA THR A 84 -1.35 -13.43 4.27
C THR A 84 -2.60 -12.76 4.83
N ALA A 85 -2.50 -12.11 5.98
CA ALA A 85 -3.65 -11.47 6.62
C ALA A 85 -4.28 -10.40 5.73
N PHE A 86 -3.47 -9.67 4.95
CA PHE A 86 -3.96 -8.74 3.94
C PHE A 86 -4.75 -9.44 2.84
N LEU A 87 -4.25 -10.57 2.32
CA LEU A 87 -4.94 -11.34 1.29
C LEU A 87 -6.25 -11.94 1.82
N GLU A 88 -6.28 -12.46 3.04
CA GLU A 88 -7.52 -12.94 3.68
C GLU A 88 -8.55 -11.82 3.88
N ALA A 89 -8.11 -10.61 4.25
CA ALA A 89 -9.00 -9.44 4.33
C ALA A 89 -9.60 -9.05 2.96
N ILE A 90 -8.83 -9.20 1.88
CA ILE A 90 -9.31 -8.99 0.51
C ILE A 90 -10.33 -10.05 0.11
N LYS A 91 -10.06 -11.33 0.40
CA LYS A 91 -10.99 -12.44 0.14
C LYS A 91 -12.34 -12.18 0.81
N GLY A 92 -12.34 -11.78 2.09
CA GLY A 92 -13.56 -11.40 2.79
C GLY A 92 -14.29 -10.20 2.16
N SER A 93 -13.56 -9.22 1.64
CA SER A 93 -14.14 -8.06 0.94
C SER A 93 -14.80 -8.48 -0.39
N ILE A 94 -14.17 -9.41 -1.13
CA ILE A 94 -14.72 -9.98 -2.36
C ILE A 94 -15.99 -10.77 -2.08
N ASP A 95 -15.98 -11.59 -1.03
CA ASP A 95 -17.15 -12.38 -0.62
C ASP A 95 -18.34 -11.51 -0.25
N LYS A 96 -18.11 -10.43 0.52
CA LYS A 96 -19.15 -9.44 0.84
C LYS A 96 -19.68 -8.73 -0.40
N ALA A 97 -18.79 -8.37 -1.34
CA ALA A 97 -19.20 -7.75 -2.59
C ALA A 97 -20.09 -8.70 -3.43
N ALA A 98 -19.68 -9.96 -3.57
CA ALA A 98 -20.46 -10.99 -4.25
C ALA A 98 -21.84 -11.18 -3.60
N ALA A 99 -21.89 -11.27 -2.26
CA ALA A 99 -23.14 -11.41 -1.50
C ALA A 99 -24.10 -10.22 -1.68
N LYS A 100 -23.58 -9.03 -2.00
CA LYS A 100 -24.36 -7.84 -2.34
C LYS A 100 -24.82 -7.79 -3.81
N GLY A 101 -24.48 -8.80 -4.61
CA GLY A 101 -24.87 -8.89 -6.01
C GLY A 101 -23.94 -8.14 -6.97
N TYR A 102 -22.77 -7.68 -6.50
CA TYR A 102 -21.74 -7.21 -7.43
C TYR A 102 -21.21 -8.39 -8.25
N ALA A 103 -20.99 -8.16 -9.55
CA ALA A 103 -20.51 -9.16 -10.50
C ALA A 103 -19.02 -9.50 -10.31
N ILE A 104 -18.66 -9.97 -9.12
CA ILE A 104 -17.33 -10.41 -8.70
C ILE A 104 -17.48 -11.74 -7.98
N ALA A 105 -16.62 -12.71 -8.30
CA ALA A 105 -16.72 -14.06 -7.78
C ALA A 105 -15.33 -14.65 -7.55
N ARG A 106 -15.27 -15.69 -6.73
CA ARG A 106 -14.08 -16.51 -6.54
C ARG A 106 -13.77 -17.27 -7.84
N GLY A 107 -12.51 -17.29 -8.23
CA GLY A 107 -12.01 -18.12 -9.32
C GLY A 107 -11.58 -19.52 -8.85
N LYS A 108 -10.83 -20.22 -9.70
CA LYS A 108 -10.38 -21.59 -9.41
C LYS A 108 -9.37 -21.66 -8.28
N ALA A 109 -8.48 -20.68 -8.17
CA ALA A 109 -7.49 -20.60 -7.12
C ALA A 109 -7.98 -19.71 -5.97
N TRP A 110 -7.98 -20.22 -4.74
CA TRP A 110 -8.45 -19.48 -3.57
C TRP A 110 -7.72 -19.90 -2.28
N ASN A 111 -6.39 -19.77 -2.27
CA ASN A 111 -5.54 -20.25 -1.17
C ASN A 111 -4.90 -19.09 -0.37
N LYS A 112 -4.06 -19.43 0.61
CA LYS A 112 -3.44 -18.49 1.57
C LYS A 112 -2.54 -17.44 0.91
N GLY A 113 -1.87 -17.79 -0.19
CA GLY A 113 -0.87 -16.94 -0.84
C GLY A 113 -1.28 -16.40 -2.21
N PHE A 114 -2.36 -16.94 -2.78
CA PHE A 114 -2.76 -16.68 -4.14
C PHE A 114 -4.27 -16.89 -4.34
N ILE A 115 -4.90 -15.93 -5.02
CA ILE A 115 -6.31 -16.01 -5.43
C ILE A 115 -6.50 -15.60 -6.89
N GLU A 116 -7.45 -16.26 -7.53
CA GLU A 116 -8.05 -15.88 -8.81
C GLU A 116 -9.43 -15.27 -8.53
N VAL A 117 -9.75 -14.16 -9.19
CA VAL A 117 -11.02 -13.45 -9.09
C VAL A 117 -11.63 -13.37 -10.47
N ILE A 118 -12.90 -13.72 -10.58
CA ILE A 118 -13.66 -13.62 -11.83
C ILE A 118 -14.62 -12.44 -11.72
N VAL A 119 -14.59 -11.55 -12.71
CA VAL A 119 -15.48 -10.39 -12.81
C VAL A 119 -16.38 -10.58 -14.02
N ASN A 120 -17.66 -10.24 -13.89
CA ASN A 120 -18.68 -10.39 -14.93
C ASN A 120 -18.81 -11.84 -15.45
N GLN A 121 -18.80 -12.82 -14.54
CA GLN A 121 -18.82 -14.24 -14.88
C GLN A 121 -20.01 -14.58 -15.79
N GLY A 122 -19.72 -15.20 -16.94
CA GLY A 122 -20.73 -15.59 -17.92
C GLY A 122 -21.47 -14.44 -18.60
N MET A 123 -21.14 -13.18 -18.32
CA MET A 123 -21.82 -12.02 -18.90
C MET A 123 -21.26 -11.69 -20.29
N LYS A 124 -22.13 -11.15 -21.14
CA LYS A 124 -21.81 -10.71 -22.50
C LYS A 124 -22.25 -9.27 -22.71
N ASP A 125 -21.58 -8.54 -23.59
CA ASP A 125 -22.05 -7.25 -24.08
C ASP A 125 -23.23 -7.41 -25.06
N GLU A 126 -23.78 -6.28 -25.51
CA GLU A 126 -24.91 -6.24 -26.47
C GLU A 126 -24.60 -6.98 -27.78
N GLY A 127 -23.32 -7.08 -28.16
CA GLY A 127 -22.86 -7.82 -29.34
C GLY A 127 -22.62 -9.31 -29.09
N GLY A 128 -22.92 -9.82 -27.89
CA GLY A 128 -22.72 -11.22 -27.52
C GLY A 128 -21.27 -11.60 -27.20
N LYS A 129 -20.35 -10.63 -27.12
CA LYS A 129 -18.95 -10.87 -26.76
C LYS A 129 -18.84 -10.99 -25.24
N SER A 130 -18.07 -11.98 -24.78
CA SER A 130 -17.81 -12.14 -23.34
C SER A 130 -17.10 -10.92 -22.77
N ILE A 131 -17.65 -10.39 -21.67
CA ILE A 131 -17.04 -9.33 -20.85
C ILE A 131 -16.47 -9.87 -19.55
N GLU A 132 -16.41 -11.19 -19.39
CA GLU A 132 -15.75 -11.86 -18.28
C GLU A 132 -14.27 -11.50 -18.23
N LYS A 133 -13.77 -11.18 -17.04
CA LYS A 133 -12.37 -10.88 -16.78
C LYS A 133 -11.86 -11.74 -15.63
N LYS A 134 -10.59 -12.12 -15.72
CA LYS A 134 -9.85 -12.74 -14.63
C LYS A 134 -8.85 -11.76 -14.08
N CYS A 135 -8.79 -11.67 -12.77
CA CYS A 135 -7.79 -10.91 -12.03
C CYS A 135 -7.13 -11.81 -11.00
N TYR A 136 -5.88 -11.49 -10.68
CA TYR A 136 -5.05 -12.29 -9.78
C TYR A 136 -4.54 -11.42 -8.65
N VAL A 137 -4.55 -11.97 -7.43
CA VAL A 137 -3.86 -11.34 -6.29
C VAL A 137 -2.94 -12.37 -5.64
N LEU A 138 -1.69 -11.98 -5.45
CA LEU A 138 -0.67 -12.78 -4.80
C LEU A 138 -0.10 -12.01 -3.61
N SER A 139 0.11 -12.68 -2.48
CA SER A 139 0.83 -12.12 -1.34
C SER A 139 2.27 -12.61 -1.31
N LEU A 140 3.21 -11.72 -1.01
CA LEU A 140 4.64 -12.00 -0.92
C LEU A 140 5.22 -11.34 0.34
N SER A 141 6.19 -12.00 0.96
CA SER A 141 6.98 -11.44 2.05
C SER A 141 8.40 -11.10 1.60
N ALA A 142 9.02 -10.13 2.29
CA ALA A 142 10.40 -9.78 2.05
C ALA A 142 11.34 -11.00 2.09
N GLY A 143 12.16 -11.15 1.04
CA GLY A 143 13.15 -12.22 0.92
C GLY A 143 12.62 -13.56 0.40
N GLN A 144 11.34 -13.69 0.06
CA GLN A 144 10.88 -14.76 -0.83
C GLN A 144 11.32 -14.48 -2.27
N ASP A 145 11.48 -15.51 -3.09
CA ASP A 145 11.90 -15.35 -4.49
C ASP A 145 10.70 -14.94 -5.36
N PRO A 146 10.66 -13.71 -5.90
CA PRO A 146 9.57 -13.26 -6.75
C PRO A 146 9.90 -13.47 -8.25
N ARG A 147 11.11 -13.91 -8.59
CA ARG A 147 11.60 -13.94 -9.97
C ARG A 147 10.82 -14.95 -10.80
N GLY A 148 10.60 -14.61 -12.07
CA GLY A 148 9.84 -15.45 -12.99
C GLY A 148 8.33 -15.47 -12.75
N MET A 149 7.82 -14.67 -11.80
CA MET A 149 6.38 -14.59 -11.53
C MET A 149 5.61 -14.18 -12.78
N ASN A 150 4.78 -15.10 -13.27
CA ASN A 150 3.96 -14.94 -14.46
C ASN A 150 2.73 -15.85 -14.34
N ILE A 151 1.56 -15.30 -14.66
CA ILE A 151 0.30 -16.04 -14.67
C ILE A 151 -0.37 -15.78 -16.00
N ASP A 152 -0.70 -16.81 -16.77
CA ASP A 152 -1.32 -16.68 -18.09
C ASP A 152 -0.57 -15.71 -19.04
N ASN A 153 0.76 -15.79 -19.08
CA ASN A 153 1.64 -14.89 -19.83
C ASN A 153 1.62 -13.42 -19.35
N MET A 154 1.05 -13.16 -18.17
CA MET A 154 0.96 -11.84 -17.57
C MET A 154 1.92 -11.69 -16.39
N ARG A 155 2.78 -10.68 -16.47
CA ARG A 155 3.55 -10.17 -15.34
C ARG A 155 2.66 -9.33 -14.41
N PRO A 156 3.02 -9.21 -13.12
CA PRO A 156 2.40 -8.27 -12.19
C PRO A 156 2.25 -6.88 -12.81
N THR A 157 1.03 -6.35 -12.78
CA THR A 157 0.71 -5.02 -13.28
C THR A 157 0.64 -4.00 -12.14
N LEU A 158 0.50 -4.45 -10.89
CA LEU A 158 0.60 -3.61 -9.70
C LEU A 158 1.37 -4.32 -8.57
N LEU A 159 2.38 -3.65 -8.03
CA LEU A 159 2.99 -4.01 -6.74
C LEU A 159 2.50 -3.02 -5.67
N ILE A 160 1.87 -3.53 -4.60
CA ILE A 160 1.56 -2.76 -3.39
C ILE A 160 2.48 -3.24 -2.28
N ILE A 161 3.36 -2.36 -1.82
CA ILE A 161 4.46 -2.69 -0.91
C ILE A 161 4.21 -1.98 0.42
N ASP A 162 3.48 -2.64 1.33
CA ASP A 162 2.96 -2.07 2.58
C ASP A 162 3.81 -2.48 3.79
N ASP A 163 4.41 -1.48 4.44
CA ASP A 163 5.32 -1.64 5.58
C ASP A 163 6.39 -2.72 5.31
N LEU A 164 7.19 -2.52 4.26
CA LEU A 164 8.28 -3.43 3.88
C LEU A 164 9.39 -3.51 4.93
N GLU A 165 9.59 -2.41 5.65
CA GLU A 165 10.64 -2.25 6.64
C GLU A 165 10.06 -2.36 8.06
N SER A 166 10.80 -2.99 8.97
CA SER A 166 10.32 -3.31 10.31
C SER A 166 11.46 -3.36 11.32
N LYS A 167 11.16 -3.04 12.59
CA LYS A 167 12.09 -3.18 13.72
C LYS A 167 12.34 -4.65 14.13
N VAL A 168 11.46 -5.55 13.68
CA VAL A 168 11.51 -6.99 13.97
C VAL A 168 11.32 -7.81 12.69
N GLY A 169 11.62 -9.11 12.75
CA GLY A 169 11.41 -10.06 11.66
C GLY A 169 12.69 -10.45 10.96
N ARG A 170 12.60 -10.77 9.66
CA ARG A 170 13.72 -11.32 8.86
C ARG A 170 14.80 -10.28 8.52
N TYR A 171 14.40 -9.04 8.30
CA TYR A 171 15.30 -7.92 8.01
C TYR A 171 15.06 -6.75 8.98
N PRO A 172 15.43 -6.88 10.28
CA PRO A 172 15.32 -5.78 11.23
C PRO A 172 16.10 -4.55 10.76
N ILE A 173 15.45 -3.39 10.78
CA ILE A 173 15.96 -2.14 10.20
C ILE A 173 17.23 -1.62 10.88
N ASP A 174 17.46 -1.96 12.15
CA ASP A 174 18.62 -1.44 12.91
C ASP A 174 19.96 -1.97 12.39
N SER A 175 19.97 -3.12 11.72
CA SER A 175 21.19 -3.71 11.16
C SER A 175 21.49 -3.20 9.76
N ASN A 176 22.64 -2.56 9.58
CA ASN A 176 23.11 -2.09 8.27
C ASN A 176 23.17 -3.22 7.23
N ALA A 177 23.70 -4.39 7.61
CA ALA A 177 23.76 -5.56 6.73
C ALA A 177 22.36 -6.03 6.28
N ASN A 178 21.35 -5.96 7.16
CA ASN A 178 19.98 -6.32 6.81
C ASN A 178 19.34 -5.28 5.88
N ARG A 179 19.61 -3.98 6.09
CA ARG A 179 19.17 -2.93 5.17
C ARG A 179 19.73 -3.13 3.78
N GLN A 180 21.03 -3.42 3.66
CA GLN A 180 21.66 -3.71 2.36
C GLN A 180 21.06 -4.95 1.69
N LYS A 181 20.81 -6.04 2.44
CA LYS A 181 20.17 -7.24 1.89
C LYS A 181 18.75 -6.97 1.40
N LEU A 182 17.95 -6.26 2.19
CA LEU A 182 16.57 -5.91 1.82
C LEU A 182 16.56 -4.98 0.61
N ARG A 183 17.46 -3.99 0.56
CA ARG A 183 17.64 -3.07 -0.57
C ARG A 183 17.99 -3.84 -1.84
N SER A 184 18.97 -4.74 -1.77
CA SER A 184 19.35 -5.58 -2.90
C SER A 184 18.17 -6.40 -3.42
N TRP A 185 17.45 -7.09 -2.52
CA TRP A 185 16.25 -7.86 -2.88
C TRP A 185 15.14 -6.98 -3.49
N PHE A 186 14.90 -5.79 -2.93
CA PHE A 186 13.89 -4.87 -3.42
C PHE A 186 14.16 -4.42 -4.86
N TYR A 187 15.37 -3.94 -5.14
CA TYR A 187 15.72 -3.40 -6.47
C TYR A 187 16.04 -4.48 -7.50
N ALA A 188 16.72 -5.56 -7.11
CA ALA A 188 17.21 -6.57 -8.04
C ALA A 188 16.24 -7.72 -8.27
N ASP A 189 15.43 -8.08 -7.26
CA ASP A 189 14.53 -9.24 -7.35
C ASP A 189 13.07 -8.79 -7.49
N LEU A 190 12.58 -7.93 -6.60
CA LEU A 190 11.16 -7.57 -6.54
C LEU A 190 10.73 -6.64 -7.67
N LEU A 191 11.32 -5.44 -7.78
CA LEU A 191 10.88 -4.45 -8.78
C LEU A 191 10.92 -4.99 -10.22
N PRO A 192 11.92 -5.79 -10.66
CA PRO A 192 11.97 -6.32 -12.02
C PRO A 192 10.88 -7.34 -12.37
N THR A 193 10.11 -7.83 -11.39
CA THR A 193 8.92 -8.66 -11.68
C THR A 193 7.80 -7.86 -12.34
N LEU A 194 7.76 -6.56 -12.08
CA LEU A 194 6.73 -5.68 -12.58
C LEU A 194 6.73 -5.64 -14.11
N HIS A 195 5.55 -5.53 -14.70
CA HIS A 195 5.44 -5.38 -16.13
C HIS A 195 6.16 -4.11 -16.61
N PRO A 196 7.08 -4.18 -17.59
CA PRO A 196 8.01 -3.08 -17.90
C PRO A 196 7.31 -1.79 -18.35
N THR A 197 6.24 -1.89 -19.15
CA THR A 197 5.59 -0.71 -19.77
C THR A 197 4.28 -0.27 -19.11
N ARG A 198 3.53 -1.17 -18.50
CA ARG A 198 2.20 -0.90 -17.89
C ARG A 198 2.16 -1.10 -16.39
N GLY A 199 3.21 -1.68 -15.81
CA GLY A 199 3.20 -2.00 -14.40
C GLY A 199 3.42 -0.75 -13.54
N LYS A 200 2.87 -0.76 -12.33
CA LYS A 200 3.02 0.29 -11.33
C LYS A 200 3.49 -0.29 -9.99
N ALA A 201 4.46 0.34 -9.34
CA ALA A 201 4.90 -0.01 -7.99
C ALA A 201 4.56 1.11 -7.01
N VAL A 202 3.89 0.75 -5.91
CA VAL A 202 3.50 1.65 -4.83
C VAL A 202 4.12 1.15 -3.53
N ILE A 203 5.10 1.90 -3.00
CA ILE A 203 5.63 1.67 -1.64
C ILE A 203 4.97 2.64 -0.67
N LEU A 204 4.51 2.12 0.47
CA LEU A 204 3.89 2.91 1.51
C LEU A 204 4.28 2.45 2.91
N GLY A 205 4.41 3.40 3.83
CA GLY A 205 4.81 3.09 5.19
C GLY A 205 5.07 4.32 6.05
N THR A 206 5.59 4.06 7.24
CA THR A 206 6.24 5.05 8.10
C THR A 206 7.75 5.01 7.88
N ILE A 207 8.43 6.12 8.18
CA ILE A 207 9.89 6.19 8.04
C ILE A 207 10.50 5.69 9.34
N LEU A 208 11.18 4.54 9.31
CA LEU A 208 11.73 3.91 10.51
C LEU A 208 13.21 4.22 10.75
N HIS A 209 13.93 4.64 9.71
CA HIS A 209 15.38 4.87 9.78
C HIS A 209 15.82 5.86 8.69
N GLU A 210 16.93 6.56 8.92
CA GLU A 210 17.52 7.51 7.94
C GLU A 210 17.94 6.80 6.64
N ASP A 211 18.52 5.61 6.77
CA ASP A 211 18.90 4.72 5.67
C ASP A 211 17.81 3.67 5.34
N SER A 212 16.54 3.99 5.61
CA SER A 212 15.42 3.14 5.14
C SER A 212 15.17 3.35 3.65
N ILE A 213 14.73 2.31 2.94
CA ILE A 213 14.37 2.37 1.51
C ILE A 213 13.34 3.47 1.30
N LEU A 214 12.30 3.51 2.13
CA LEU A 214 11.27 4.53 2.01
C LEU A 214 11.84 5.95 2.25
N ASN A 215 12.69 6.15 3.26
CA ASN A 215 13.32 7.45 3.51
C ASN A 215 14.19 7.91 2.35
N ASN A 216 14.97 7.00 1.77
CA ASN A 216 15.89 7.34 0.68
C ASN A 216 15.12 7.77 -0.57
N ILE A 217 14.05 7.05 -0.91
CA ILE A 217 13.17 7.41 -2.03
C ILE A 217 12.51 8.78 -1.81
N VAL A 218 11.94 9.05 -0.62
CA VAL A 218 11.18 10.30 -0.40
C VAL A 218 12.05 11.53 -0.12
N ASN A 219 13.36 11.37 0.00
CA ASN A 219 14.33 12.46 0.15
C ASN A 219 15.33 12.53 -1.00
N ASN A 220 15.27 11.62 -1.98
CA ASN A 220 16.23 11.51 -3.08
C ASN A 220 17.70 11.47 -2.61
N THR A 221 18.00 10.75 -1.53
CA THR A 221 19.34 10.76 -0.90
C THR A 221 20.33 9.81 -1.56
N GLU A 222 19.87 8.87 -2.39
CA GLU A 222 20.71 7.88 -3.07
C GLU A 222 20.75 8.15 -4.58
N GLU A 223 21.94 8.12 -5.17
CA GLU A 223 22.11 8.36 -6.61
C GLU A 223 21.40 7.30 -7.48
N MET A 224 21.27 6.07 -6.97
CA MET A 224 20.50 4.99 -7.61
C MET A 224 18.98 5.26 -7.60
N ASP A 225 18.47 5.90 -6.55
CA ASP A 225 17.06 6.30 -6.45
C ASP A 225 16.78 7.53 -7.32
N ALA A 226 17.75 8.43 -7.47
CA ALA A 226 17.63 9.58 -8.37
C ALA A 226 17.53 9.20 -9.86
N LYS A 227 17.97 7.98 -10.24
CA LYS A 227 17.89 7.46 -11.62
C LYS A 227 16.57 6.72 -11.91
N GLN A 228 15.90 6.18 -10.89
CA GLN A 228 14.52 5.70 -11.03
C GLN A 228 13.58 6.87 -10.77
N ASN A 229 12.68 7.18 -11.71
CA ASN A 229 11.76 8.32 -11.61
C ASN A 229 10.64 8.08 -10.57
N TRP A 230 11.01 7.84 -9.31
CA TRP A 230 10.11 7.79 -8.16
C TRP A 230 9.50 9.16 -7.96
N THR A 231 8.17 9.18 -7.88
CA THR A 231 7.44 10.33 -7.36
C THR A 231 6.98 10.00 -5.96
N TYR A 232 6.81 11.00 -5.10
CA TYR A 232 6.43 10.77 -3.72
C TYR A 232 5.48 11.82 -3.14
N ILE A 233 4.78 11.43 -2.07
CA ILE A 233 4.05 12.33 -1.19
C ILE A 233 4.33 11.97 0.28
N LYS A 234 4.38 13.00 1.14
CA LYS A 234 4.53 12.85 2.60
C LYS A 234 3.28 13.35 3.30
N ILE A 235 2.71 12.52 4.17
CA ILE A 235 1.48 12.80 4.90
C ILE A 235 1.75 12.68 6.40
N PRO A 236 2.34 13.70 7.04
CA PRO A 236 2.48 13.72 8.49
C PRO A 236 1.12 13.89 9.18
N ILE A 237 1.04 13.53 10.46
CA ILE A 237 -0.17 13.68 11.28
C ILE A 237 -0.54 15.16 11.47
N ILE A 238 0.45 16.05 11.42
CA ILE A 238 0.29 17.51 11.42
C ILE A 238 0.80 18.06 10.09
N ARG A 239 -0.07 18.76 9.34
CA ARG A 239 0.27 19.53 8.13
C ARG A 239 -0.13 20.98 8.33
N ASN A 240 0.78 21.92 8.09
CA ASN A 240 0.53 23.36 8.21
C ASN A 240 -0.10 23.74 9.57
N GLY A 241 0.39 23.16 10.67
CA GLY A 241 -0.09 23.42 12.04
C GLY A 241 -1.44 22.77 12.39
N THR A 242 -2.04 22.01 11.47
CA THR A 242 -3.35 21.38 11.67
C THR A 242 -3.28 19.85 11.53
N SER A 243 -4.22 19.15 12.18
CA SER A 243 -4.31 17.69 12.05
C SER A 243 -4.71 17.29 10.64
N SER A 244 -3.99 16.30 10.10
CA SER A 244 -4.32 15.68 8.81
C SER A 244 -5.59 14.82 8.88
N TRP A 245 -6.02 14.37 10.07
CA TRP A 245 -7.27 13.62 10.26
C TRP A 245 -8.02 14.05 11.53
N PRO A 246 -8.64 15.23 11.56
CA PRO A 246 -9.21 15.80 12.79
C PRO A 246 -10.27 14.92 13.47
N SER A 247 -11.09 14.19 12.70
CA SER A 247 -12.11 13.30 13.25
C SER A 247 -11.55 12.08 14.00
N ARG A 248 -10.29 11.69 13.74
CA ARG A 248 -9.61 10.55 14.39
C ARG A 248 -8.56 10.99 15.40
N PHE A 249 -7.86 12.07 15.04
CA PHE A 249 -6.72 12.63 15.75
C PHE A 249 -6.90 14.14 15.87
N SER A 250 -7.66 14.60 16.87
CA SER A 250 -7.70 16.03 17.19
C SER A 250 -6.31 16.53 17.60
N MET A 251 -6.07 17.84 17.52
CA MET A 251 -4.77 18.41 17.92
C MET A 251 -4.43 18.09 19.39
N ASP A 252 -5.40 18.07 20.29
CA ASP A 252 -5.19 17.68 21.69
C ASP A 252 -4.77 16.22 21.83
N LYS A 253 -5.37 15.32 21.03
CA LYS A 253 -4.98 13.91 21.01
C LYS A 253 -3.56 13.74 20.48
N ILE A 254 -3.18 14.48 19.44
CA ILE A 254 -1.82 14.45 18.88
C ILE A 254 -0.81 14.95 19.93
N LYS A 255 -1.08 16.08 20.60
CA LYS A 255 -0.24 16.59 21.68
C LYS A 255 -0.09 15.59 22.82
N LYS A 256 -1.17 14.90 23.21
CA LYS A 256 -1.10 13.82 24.21
C LYS A 256 -0.18 12.68 23.77
N ILE A 257 -0.29 12.22 22.53
CA ILE A 257 0.61 11.19 21.98
C ILE A 257 2.07 11.65 22.03
N GLN A 258 2.34 12.87 21.57
CA GLN A 258 3.68 13.47 21.59
C GLN A 258 4.24 13.55 23.02
N ASN A 259 3.48 14.10 23.96
CA ASN A 259 3.91 14.25 25.36
C ASN A 259 4.18 12.89 26.03
N ILE A 260 3.37 11.87 25.75
CA ILE A 260 3.59 10.51 26.27
C ILE A 260 4.92 9.95 25.75
N LEU A 261 5.20 10.06 24.45
CA LEU A 261 6.46 9.57 23.88
C LEU A 261 7.67 10.33 24.44
N VAL A 262 7.58 11.66 24.53
CA VAL A 262 8.63 12.50 25.10
C VAL A 262 8.89 12.14 26.57
N SER A 263 7.83 11.96 27.39
CA SER A 263 7.97 11.59 28.81
C SER A 263 8.65 10.24 29.02
N LYS A 264 8.66 9.38 28.00
CA LYS A 264 9.31 8.06 28.01
C LYS A 264 10.70 8.06 27.37
N GLY A 265 11.23 9.23 26.98
CA GLY A 265 12.51 9.33 26.25
C GLY A 265 12.44 8.88 24.79
N LEU A 266 11.23 8.70 24.24
CA LEU A 266 10.97 8.18 22.90
C LEU A 266 10.55 9.29 21.92
N ALA A 267 11.10 10.50 22.07
CA ALA A 267 10.74 11.64 21.23
C ALA A 267 10.91 11.35 19.72
N ASN A 268 11.95 10.61 19.34
CA ASN A 268 12.23 10.25 17.95
C ASN A 268 11.13 9.37 17.33
N GLU A 269 10.49 8.50 18.13
CA GLU A 269 9.37 7.66 17.68
C GLU A 269 8.19 8.52 17.20
N PHE A 270 7.99 9.71 17.78
CA PHE A 270 6.96 10.60 17.31
C PHE A 270 7.23 11.07 15.88
N TYR A 271 8.48 11.39 15.57
CA TYR A 271 8.86 11.86 14.23
C TYR A 271 8.79 10.76 13.18
N GLN A 272 9.33 9.59 13.52
CA GLN A 272 9.34 8.40 12.66
C GLN A 272 7.93 7.94 12.32
N GLU A 273 7.11 7.74 13.35
CA GLU A 273 5.78 7.15 13.18
C GLU A 273 4.74 8.19 12.74
N TYR A 274 4.87 9.46 13.14
CA TYR A 274 3.79 10.43 12.94
C TYR A 274 4.14 11.64 12.08
N MET A 275 5.41 12.02 11.94
CA MET A 275 5.80 13.21 11.16
C MET A 275 6.45 12.88 9.82
N CYS A 276 6.55 11.60 9.45
CA CYS A 276 7.21 11.16 8.22
C CYS A 276 8.66 11.70 8.12
N ALA A 277 9.39 11.65 9.24
CA ALA A 277 10.78 12.09 9.35
C ALA A 277 11.60 11.06 10.11
N ALA A 278 12.80 10.72 9.62
CA ALA A 278 13.65 9.71 10.23
C ALA A 278 14.21 10.09 11.61
N ILE A 279 14.48 11.39 11.79
CA ILE A 279 15.13 11.94 12.98
C ILE A 279 14.35 13.17 13.46
N ASP A 280 14.30 13.35 14.78
CA ASP A 280 13.91 14.60 15.41
C ASP A 280 14.76 15.77 14.87
N PRO A 281 14.16 16.83 14.29
CA PRO A 281 14.90 18.00 13.82
C PRO A 281 15.82 18.63 14.87
N GLN A 282 15.51 18.51 16.17
CA GLN A 282 16.37 19.02 17.24
C GLN A 282 17.65 18.18 17.45
N LYS A 283 17.65 16.92 17.00
CA LYS A 283 18.81 16.01 17.05
C LYS A 283 19.60 15.95 15.75
N ALA A 284 19.06 16.48 14.65
CA ALA A 284 19.70 16.50 13.33
C ALA A 284 20.81 17.55 13.17
N ILE A 285 21.05 18.39 14.19
CA ILE A 285 22.01 19.52 14.16
C ILE A 285 23.36 19.16 14.82
N PHE A 286 23.73 17.88 14.89
CA PHE A 286 25.00 17.44 15.44
C PHE A 286 25.80 16.60 14.46
#